data_AF-A0A4Z0C1A9-F1
#
_entry.id   AF-A0A4Z0C1A9-F1
#
_cell.length_a   1.000
_cell.length_b   1.000
_cell.length_c   1.000
_cell.angle_alpha   90.00
_cell.angle_beta   90.00
_cell.angle_gamma   90.00
#
_symmetry.space_group_name_H-M   'P 1'
#
loop_
_entity.id
_entity.type
_entity.pdbx_description
1 polymer ?
#
loop_
_entity_poly.entity_id
_entity_poly.type
_entity_poly.pdbx_seq_one_letter_code
_entity_poly.pdbx_strand_id
1 'polypeptide(L)'
;MIRFHLTELILKKSVEVGRRIDIGEISEQTGIHRSTVSRVLNQPGANLTADNMSRLCKFFGCTLGELAEYVDDEATTRPSSSKQASKAKPGAGERRARR
;
A
#
# COMPACT_ATOMS: atom_id res chain seq x y z
N MET A 1 -11.97 -2.74 -12.68
CA MET A 1 -10.58 -3.10 -12.28
C MET A 1 -10.53 -3.78 -10.89
N ILE A 2 -9.57 -4.69 -10.65
CA ILE A 2 -9.34 -5.25 -9.30
C ILE A 2 -8.56 -4.26 -8.44
N ARG A 3 -9.13 -3.91 -7.27
CA ARG A 3 -8.53 -3.03 -6.27
C ARG A 3 -8.04 -3.87 -5.09
N PHE A 4 -6.83 -3.59 -4.62
CA PHE A 4 -6.24 -4.25 -3.45
C PHE A 4 -6.28 -3.33 -2.23
N HIS A 5 -6.66 -3.88 -1.08
CA HIS A 5 -6.74 -3.17 0.21
C HIS A 5 -5.49 -3.41 1.09
N LEU A 6 -4.35 -3.68 0.45
CA LEU A 6 -3.12 -4.09 1.15
C LEU A 6 -2.67 -3.05 2.19
N THR A 7 -2.79 -1.76 1.88
CA THR A 7 -2.48 -0.66 2.81
C THR A 7 -3.32 -0.72 4.09
N GLU A 8 -4.60 -1.05 3.96
CA GLU A 8 -5.52 -1.14 5.11
C GLU A 8 -5.20 -2.37 5.97
N LEU A 9 -4.89 -3.51 5.34
CA LEU A 9 -4.47 -4.72 6.04
C LEU A 9 -3.15 -4.54 6.79
N ILE A 10 -2.17 -3.84 6.21
CA ILE A 10 -0.91 -3.49 6.89
C ILE A 10 -1.19 -2.63 8.12
N LEU A 11 -2.06 -1.63 8.00
CA LEU A 11 -2.44 -0.78 9.13
C LEU A 11 -3.13 -1.58 10.23
N LYS A 12 -4.13 -2.40 9.89
CA LYS A 12 -4.86 -3.27 10.83
C LYS A 12 -3.89 -4.15 11.62
N LYS A 13 -2.96 -4.80 10.92
CA LYS A 13 -1.95 -5.65 11.56
C LYS A 13 -0.93 -4.86 12.38
N SER A 14 -0.54 -3.66 11.94
CA SER A 14 0.37 -2.80 12.69
C SER A 14 -0.20 -2.34 14.03
N VAL A 15 -1.52 -2.13 14.08
CA VAL A 15 -2.24 -1.81 15.32
C VAL A 15 -2.30 -3.03 16.23
N GLU A 16 -2.60 -4.22 15.68
CA GLU A 16 -2.65 -5.47 16.45
C GLU A 16 -1.31 -5.83 17.11
N VAL A 17 -0.21 -5.67 16.38
CA VAL A 17 1.15 -5.99 16.89
C VAL A 17 1.74 -4.82 17.68
N GLY A 18 1.14 -3.62 17.63
CA GLY A 18 1.65 -2.42 18.28
C GLY A 18 2.94 -1.86 17.66
N ARG A 19 3.28 -2.27 16.43
CA ARG A 19 4.48 -1.83 15.70
C ARG A 19 4.19 -1.63 14.23
N ARG A 20 4.92 -0.72 13.58
CA ARG A 20 4.87 -0.58 12.12
C ARG A 20 5.43 -1.84 11.46
N ILE A 21 4.68 -2.38 10.52
CA ILE A 21 5.12 -3.49 9.68
C ILE A 21 5.72 -2.90 8.42
N ASP A 22 6.97 -3.24 8.14
CA ASP A 22 7.68 -2.81 6.95
C ASP A 22 7.40 -3.76 5.77
N ILE A 23 7.55 -3.26 4.54
CA ILE A 23 7.45 -4.07 3.33
C ILE A 23 8.49 -5.19 3.34
N GLY A 24 9.67 -4.94 3.93
CA GLY A 24 10.69 -5.96 4.12
C GLY A 24 10.19 -7.16 4.93
N GLU A 25 9.49 -6.92 6.02
CA GLU A 25 8.99 -8.00 6.88
C GLU A 25 7.84 -8.77 6.23
N ILE A 26 6.95 -8.07 5.52
CA ILE A 26 5.89 -8.73 4.74
C ILE A 26 6.54 -9.64 3.70
N SER A 27 7.58 -9.16 3.02
CA SER A 27 8.32 -9.93 2.02
C SER A 27 8.94 -11.19 2.61
N GLU A 28 9.57 -11.08 3.78
CA GLU A 28 10.18 -12.23 4.47
C GLU A 28 9.14 -13.23 4.98
N GLN A 29 8.04 -12.77 5.57
CA GLN A 29 7.02 -13.67 6.13
C GLN A 29 6.11 -14.30 5.07
N THR A 30 5.78 -13.57 4.00
CA THR A 30 4.94 -14.08 2.91
C THR A 30 5.75 -14.77 1.82
N GLY A 31 7.06 -14.57 1.79
CA GLY A 31 7.92 -15.04 0.70
C GLY A 31 7.66 -14.34 -0.64
N ILE A 32 6.97 -13.19 -0.65
CA ILE A 32 6.68 -12.40 -1.85
C ILE A 32 7.80 -11.40 -2.04
N HIS A 33 8.27 -11.22 -3.27
CA HIS A 33 9.33 -10.26 -3.56
C HIS A 33 8.90 -8.81 -3.25
N ARG A 34 9.79 -8.00 -2.65
CA ARG A 34 9.51 -6.60 -2.25
C ARG A 34 8.98 -5.75 -3.40
N SER A 35 9.45 -5.98 -4.63
CA SER A 35 8.97 -5.25 -5.81
C SER A 35 7.50 -5.52 -6.11
N THR A 36 7.03 -6.75 -5.84
CA THR A 36 5.64 -7.15 -6.07
C THR A 36 4.73 -6.51 -5.02
N VAL A 37 5.12 -6.56 -3.74
CA VAL A 37 4.38 -5.89 -2.66
C VAL A 37 4.26 -4.39 -2.93
N SER A 38 5.37 -3.74 -3.34
CA SER A 38 5.37 -2.32 -3.70
C SER A 38 4.46 -2.00 -4.90
N ARG A 39 4.43 -2.85 -5.93
CA ARG A 39 3.52 -2.66 -7.07
C ARG A 39 2.06 -2.73 -6.64
N VAL A 40 1.70 -3.70 -5.81
CA VAL A 40 0.32 -3.86 -5.34
C VAL A 40 -0.13 -2.69 -4.46
N LEU A 41 0.78 -2.10 -3.69
CA LEU A 41 0.50 -0.92 -2.88
C LEU A 41 0.31 0.36 -3.71
N ASN A 42 1.06 0.51 -4.80
CA ASN A 42 1.10 1.76 -5.57
C ASN A 42 0.25 1.74 -6.85
N GLN A 43 -0.06 0.56 -7.40
CA GLN A 43 -0.76 0.41 -8.67
C GLN A 43 -2.05 -0.39 -8.51
N PRO A 44 -3.23 0.23 -8.69
CA PRO A 44 -4.48 -0.51 -8.82
C PRO A 44 -4.43 -1.39 -10.08
N GLY A 45 -4.82 -2.65 -9.97
CA GLY A 45 -4.72 -3.63 -11.06
C GLY A 45 -3.40 -4.39 -11.17
N ALA A 46 -2.52 -4.34 -10.15
CA ALA A 46 -1.33 -5.17 -10.13
C ALA A 46 -1.65 -6.67 -10.22
N ASN A 47 -0.93 -7.39 -11.08
CA ASN A 47 -1.10 -8.84 -11.21
C ASN A 47 -0.45 -9.57 -10.03
N LEU A 48 -1.27 -10.29 -9.27
CA LEU A 48 -0.83 -11.26 -8.28
C LEU A 48 -1.27 -12.65 -8.71
N THR A 49 -0.44 -13.66 -8.46
CA THR A 49 -0.84 -15.05 -8.55
C THR A 49 -1.74 -15.42 -7.37
N ALA A 50 -2.64 -16.39 -7.56
CA ALA A 50 -3.51 -16.89 -6.49
C ALA A 50 -2.70 -17.41 -5.27
N ASP A 51 -1.51 -17.95 -5.51
CA ASP A 51 -0.60 -18.39 -4.46
C ASP A 51 -0.13 -17.21 -3.59
N ASN A 52 0.27 -16.09 -4.21
CA ASN A 52 0.66 -14.88 -3.49
C ASN A 52 -0.52 -14.31 -2.67
N MET A 53 -1.73 -14.29 -3.25
CA MET A 53 -2.93 -13.86 -2.52
C MET A 53 -3.18 -14.74 -1.30
N SER A 54 -3.05 -16.06 -1.45
CA SER A 54 -3.24 -17.03 -0.35
C SER A 54 -2.23 -16.80 0.78
N ARG A 55 -0.96 -16.55 0.46
CA ARG A 55 0.09 -16.26 1.45
C ARG A 55 -0.16 -14.95 2.19
N LEU A 56 -0.61 -13.91 1.48
CA LEU A 56 -1.00 -12.63 2.07
C LEU A 56 -2.18 -12.80 3.02
N CYS A 57 -3.25 -13.46 2.57
CA CYS A 57 -4.41 -13.77 3.41
C CYS A 57 -4.01 -14.55 4.67
N LYS A 58 -3.12 -15.54 4.55
CA LYS A 58 -2.61 -16.31 5.69
C LYS A 58 -1.79 -15.46 6.67
N PHE A 59 -0.95 -14.55 6.16
CA PHE A 59 -0.14 -13.67 6.99
C PHE A 59 -0.98 -12.61 7.73
N PHE A 60 -1.93 -11.98 7.03
CA PHE A 60 -2.82 -10.98 7.62
C PHE A 60 -3.99 -11.59 8.40
N GLY A 61 -4.29 -12.87 8.20
CA GLY A 61 -5.45 -13.53 8.80
C GLY A 61 -6.78 -13.01 8.25
N CYS A 62 -6.81 -12.58 6.98
CA CYS A 62 -7.99 -11.99 6.35
C CYS A 62 -8.56 -12.88 5.25
N THR A 63 -9.79 -12.60 4.87
CA THR A 63 -10.44 -13.26 3.72
C THR A 63 -9.99 -12.65 2.38
N LEU A 64 -10.25 -13.35 1.28
CA LEU A 64 -9.90 -12.87 -0.06
C LEU A 64 -10.64 -11.57 -0.42
N GLY A 65 -11.90 -11.43 0.00
CA GLY A 65 -12.70 -10.23 -0.23
C GLY A 65 -12.20 -9.01 0.55
N GLU A 66 -11.60 -9.20 1.73
CA GLU A 66 -10.92 -8.12 2.46
C GLU A 66 -9.59 -7.71 1.80
N LEU A 67 -8.96 -8.62 1.04
CA LEU A 67 -7.70 -8.35 0.36
C LEU A 67 -7.90 -7.66 -1.00
N ALA A 68 -8.87 -8.15 -1.78
CA ALA A 68 -9.10 -7.73 -3.15
C ALA A 68 -10.60 -7.64 -3.46
N GLU A 69 -11.00 -6.53 -4.07
CA GLU A 69 -12.36 -6.28 -4.53
C GLU A 69 -12.37 -5.97 -6.02
N TYR A 70 -13.38 -6.46 -6.73
CA TYR A 70 -13.64 -6.03 -8.09
C TYR A 70 -14.44 -4.73 -8.06
N VAL A 71 -13.86 -3.66 -8.61
CA VAL A 71 -14.52 -2.37 -8.77
C VAL A 71 -14.88 -2.20 -10.23
N ASP A 72 -16.14 -1.96 -10.55
CA ASP A 72 -16.56 -1.65 -11.91
C ASP A 72 -16.03 -0.26 -12.34
N ASP A 73 -15.61 -0.13 -13.60
CA ASP A 73 -14.99 1.10 -14.11
C ASP A 73 -16.00 2.27 -14.17
N GLU A 74 -17.31 1.97 -14.19
CA GLU A 74 -18.38 2.99 -14.25
C GLU A 74 -18.61 3.73 -12.91
N ALA A 75 -18.07 3.24 -11.79
CA ALA A 75 -18.33 3.79 -10.46
C ALA A 75 -17.37 4.91 -9.99
N THR A 76 -16.32 5.25 -10.74
CA THR A 76 -15.29 6.21 -10.30
C THR A 76 -15.59 7.66 -10.71
N THR A 77 -16.70 8.22 -10.21
CA THR A 77 -16.93 9.70 -10.28
C THR A 77 -16.98 10.38 -8.92
N ARG A 78 -16.58 9.73 -7.83
CA ARG A 78 -16.46 10.43 -6.53
C ARG A 78 -15.15 10.09 -5.82
N PRO A 79 -14.16 11.00 -5.81
CA PRO A 79 -13.00 10.88 -4.94
C PRO A 79 -13.44 11.13 -3.49
N SER A 80 -13.96 10.10 -2.83
CA SER A 80 -14.09 10.10 -1.37
C SER A 80 -12.77 9.61 -0.79
N SER A 81 -11.91 10.56 -0.39
CA SER A 81 -10.91 10.48 0.69
C SER A 81 -9.85 11.56 0.49
N SER A 82 -10.29 12.81 0.54
CA SER A 82 -9.45 13.93 0.92
C SER A 82 -8.79 13.64 2.28
N LYS A 83 -7.48 13.40 2.28
CA LYS A 83 -6.53 13.79 3.36
C LYS A 83 -5.09 13.61 2.86
N GLN A 84 -4.65 14.55 2.03
CA GLN A 84 -3.23 14.82 1.83
C GLN A 84 -2.95 16.21 2.44
N ALA A 85 -2.73 16.22 3.75
CA ALA A 85 -2.25 17.41 4.45
C ALA A 85 -0.74 17.52 4.22
N SER A 86 -0.39 18.35 3.24
CA SER A 86 0.69 19.34 3.26
C SER A 86 1.95 19.00 4.06
N LYS A 87 2.96 18.44 3.37
CA LYS A 87 4.36 18.52 3.83
C LYS A 87 5.06 19.65 3.08
N ALA A 88 4.88 20.88 3.57
CA ALA A 88 5.67 22.02 3.13
C ALA A 88 7.13 21.79 3.56
N LYS A 89 8.02 21.72 2.58
CA LYS A 89 9.47 21.68 2.77
C LYS A 89 10.08 22.73 1.84
N PRO A 90 10.44 23.93 2.32
CA PRO A 90 11.42 24.75 1.61
C PRO A 90 12.80 24.36 2.13
N GLY A 91 13.50 23.55 1.33
CA GLY A 91 14.93 23.33 1.47
C GLY A 91 15.68 24.33 0.59
N ALA A 92 16.65 25.01 1.22
CA ALA A 92 18.00 25.34 0.74
C ALA A 92 18.24 25.88 -0.69
N GLY A 93 19.00 26.96 -0.76
CA GLY A 93 19.72 27.44 -1.95
C GLY A 93 19.98 28.94 -1.86
N GLU A 94 20.99 29.41 -1.13
CA GLU A 94 22.37 29.62 -1.60
C GLU A 94 22.51 30.70 -2.68
N ARG A 95 23.39 31.69 -2.39
CA ARG A 95 24.38 32.40 -3.26
C ARG A 95 24.44 33.89 -2.86
N ARG A 96 25.43 34.35 -2.08
CA ARG A 96 26.79 34.79 -2.48
C ARG A 96 26.82 35.84 -3.60
N ALA A 97 27.10 37.10 -3.24
CA ALA A 97 27.91 38.12 -3.96
C ALA A 97 27.84 39.44 -3.15
N ARG A 98 28.89 39.85 -2.42
CA ARG A 98 29.97 40.75 -2.87
C ARG A 98 29.48 42.06 -3.52
N ARG A 99 29.34 43.13 -2.72
CA ARG A 99 30.04 44.43 -2.90
C ARG A 99 29.70 45.38 -1.75
#